data_AF-A0A5C8S4J3-F1
#
_entry.id   AF-A0A5C8S4J3-F1
#
_cell.length_a   1.000
_cell.length_b   1.000
_cell.length_c   1.000
_cell.angle_alpha   90.00
_cell.angle_beta   90.00
_cell.angle_gamma   90.00
#
_symmetry.space_group_name_H-M   'P 1'
#
loop_
_entity.id
_entity.type
_entity.pdbx_description
1 polymer ?
#
loop_
_entity_poly.entity_id
_entity_poly.type
_entity_poly.pdbx_seq_one_letter_code
_entity_poly.pdbx_strand_id
1 'polypeptide(L)'
;MAASEIPHPDPAHAAASEQAEWRGLKGDVEGIADVAAERGRGLMDAARLQAQTFVEGRKNDAAQSVHDLAKTLRDSSKDFEDRPNIKAFFDSAADGLSQLGGSIESRSFADFYGEAEAFARRAPVAVAVGTFVAGFIAARFIKSSSLPPEGDARDSFRA
;
A
#
# COMPACT_ATOMS: atom_id res chain seq x y z
N MET A 1 45.07 45.72 7.94
CA MET A 1 44.04 44.80 8.49
C MET A 1 42.77 45.05 7.70
N ALA A 2 42.45 44.19 6.75
CA ALA A 2 41.21 44.26 5.96
C ALA A 2 40.26 43.20 6.52
N ALA A 3 39.12 43.63 7.04
CA ALA A 3 38.03 42.74 7.44
C ALA A 3 37.24 42.40 6.17
N SER A 4 37.26 41.12 5.79
CA SER A 4 36.44 40.60 4.68
C SER A 4 34.98 40.55 5.13
N GLU A 5 34.15 41.38 4.52
CA GLU A 5 32.69 41.37 4.69
C GLU A 5 32.13 40.15 3.94
N ILE A 6 31.54 39.21 4.68
CA ILE A 6 30.90 38.01 4.12
C ILE A 6 29.55 38.47 3.53
N PRO A 7 29.30 38.26 2.21
CA PRO A 7 28.01 38.63 1.62
C PRO A 7 26.90 37.80 2.26
N HIS A 8 25.95 38.45 2.94
CA HIS A 8 24.72 37.82 3.37
C HIS A 8 23.73 37.83 2.19
N PRO A 9 23.27 36.66 1.70
CA PRO A 9 22.27 36.61 0.65
C PRO A 9 20.96 37.24 1.15
N ASP A 10 20.40 38.14 0.35
CA ASP A 10 19.14 38.81 0.63
C ASP A 10 18.00 37.77 0.71
N PRO A 11 17.27 37.65 1.83
CA PRO A 11 16.27 36.58 2.03
C PRO A 11 15.16 36.56 0.98
N ALA A 12 14.94 37.67 0.28
CA ALA A 12 13.96 37.78 -0.80
C ALA A 12 14.29 36.93 -2.05
N HIS A 13 15.58 36.73 -2.37
CA HIS A 13 15.97 36.00 -3.58
C HIS A 13 15.99 34.48 -3.38
N ALA A 14 16.37 34.00 -2.19
CA ALA A 14 16.35 32.57 -1.86
C ALA A 14 14.92 32.01 -1.80
N ALA A 15 13.98 32.78 -1.24
CA ALA A 15 12.57 32.39 -1.18
C ALA A 15 11.89 32.33 -2.57
N ALA A 16 12.40 33.08 -3.55
CA ALA A 16 11.86 33.10 -4.91
C ALA A 16 12.30 31.90 -5.76
N SER A 17 13.57 31.47 -5.63
CA SER A 17 14.07 30.28 -6.33
C SER A 17 13.46 28.99 -5.79
N GLU A 18 13.32 28.90 -4.47
CA GLU A 18 12.72 27.73 -3.82
C GLU A 18 11.24 27.57 -4.21
N GLN A 19 10.46 28.66 -4.26
CA GLN A 19 9.08 28.63 -4.76
C GLN A 19 8.97 28.21 -6.24
N ALA A 20 9.93 28.59 -7.07
CA ALA A 20 9.97 28.18 -8.48
C ALA A 20 10.23 26.66 -8.61
N GLU A 21 11.15 26.13 -7.81
CA GLU A 21 11.46 24.69 -7.75
C GLU A 21 10.26 23.88 -7.26
N TRP A 22 9.60 24.31 -6.18
CA TRP A 22 8.40 23.65 -5.67
C TRP A 22 7.23 23.66 -6.67
N ARG A 23 7.06 24.74 -7.44
CA ARG A 23 6.03 24.81 -8.49
C ARG A 23 6.34 23.87 -9.64
N GLY A 24 7.62 23.76 -10.03
CA GLY A 24 8.06 22.80 -11.04
C GLY A 24 7.76 21.36 -10.60
N LEU A 25 8.17 21.01 -9.38
CA LEU A 25 7.92 19.68 -8.81
C LEU A 25 6.42 19.38 -8.68
N LYS A 26 5.61 20.37 -8.30
CA LYS A 26 4.15 20.22 -8.24
C LYS A 26 3.55 19.98 -9.63
N GLY A 27 4.03 20.70 -10.64
CA GLY A 27 3.59 20.52 -12.04
C GLY A 27 3.92 19.13 -12.58
N ASP A 28 5.11 18.61 -12.29
CA ASP A 28 5.50 17.25 -12.70
C ASP A 28 4.61 16.18 -12.02
N VAL A 29 4.31 16.35 -10.74
CA VAL A 29 3.42 15.45 -9.99
C VAL A 29 1.98 15.51 -10.53
N GLU A 30 1.46 16.71 -10.81
CA GLU A 30 0.14 16.90 -11.42
C GLU A 30 0.06 16.23 -12.80
N GLY A 31 1.09 16.38 -13.64
CA GLY A 31 1.15 15.73 -14.95
C GLY A 31 1.18 14.19 -14.87
N ILE A 32 1.94 13.63 -13.93
CA ILE A 32 1.95 12.17 -13.70
C ILE A 32 0.59 11.69 -13.18
N ALA A 33 -0.04 12.46 -12.28
CA ALA A 33 -1.34 12.13 -11.72
C ALA A 33 -2.43 12.11 -12.80
N ASP A 34 -2.44 13.07 -13.72
CA ASP A 34 -3.40 13.12 -14.82
C ASP A 34 -3.29 11.92 -15.76
N VAL A 35 -2.06 11.58 -16.18
CA VAL A 35 -1.81 10.41 -17.04
C VAL A 35 -2.21 9.11 -16.33
N ALA A 36 -1.92 9.00 -15.04
CA ALA A 36 -2.30 7.86 -14.23
C ALA A 36 -3.83 7.76 -14.07
N ALA A 37 -4.53 8.88 -13.86
CA ALA A 37 -5.98 8.90 -13.73
C ALA A 37 -6.67 8.49 -15.04
N GLU A 38 -6.18 8.96 -16.19
CA GLU A 38 -6.79 8.69 -17.48
C GLU A 38 -6.61 7.23 -17.93
N ARG A 39 -5.39 6.68 -17.79
CA ARG A 39 -5.12 5.26 -18.09
C ARG A 39 -5.66 4.31 -17.01
N GLY A 40 -5.72 4.78 -15.78
CA GLY A 40 -6.19 4.00 -14.63
C GLY A 40 -7.66 3.64 -14.76
N ARG A 41 -8.54 4.57 -15.12
CA ARG A 41 -10.01 4.35 -15.17
C ARG A 41 -10.39 3.11 -15.99
N GLY A 42 -9.91 3.01 -17.23
CA GLY A 42 -10.25 1.87 -18.10
C GLY A 42 -9.70 0.53 -17.59
N LEU A 43 -8.51 0.52 -16.98
CA LEU A 43 -7.95 -0.68 -16.36
C LEU A 43 -8.71 -1.07 -15.09
N MET A 44 -9.10 -0.09 -14.27
CA MET A 44 -9.85 -0.31 -13.04
C MET A 44 -11.21 -0.94 -13.31
N ASP A 45 -11.93 -0.51 -14.35
CA ASP A 45 -13.23 -1.08 -14.70
C ASP A 45 -13.11 -2.56 -15.11
N ALA A 46 -12.15 -2.90 -15.98
CA ALA A 46 -11.90 -4.28 -16.37
C ALA A 46 -11.45 -5.17 -15.20
N ALA A 47 -10.54 -4.65 -14.36
CA ALA A 47 -10.07 -5.33 -13.16
C ALA A 47 -11.20 -5.55 -12.16
N ARG A 48 -12.12 -4.59 -12.00
CA ARG A 48 -13.26 -4.68 -11.08
C ARG A 48 -14.20 -5.82 -11.45
N LEU A 49 -14.56 -5.95 -12.74
CA LEU A 49 -15.42 -7.05 -13.20
C LEU A 49 -14.78 -8.42 -12.96
N GLN A 50 -13.48 -8.55 -13.25
CA GLN A 50 -12.76 -9.81 -13.05
C GLN A 50 -12.58 -10.15 -11.56
N ALA A 51 -12.25 -9.15 -10.75
CA ALA A 51 -12.09 -9.31 -9.31
C ALA A 51 -13.41 -9.71 -8.64
N GLN A 52 -14.54 -9.10 -9.01
CA GLN A 52 -15.86 -9.46 -8.45
C GLN A 52 -16.17 -10.95 -8.64
N THR A 53 -16.01 -11.47 -9.86
CA THR A 53 -16.30 -12.87 -10.17
C THR A 53 -15.39 -13.85 -9.42
N PHE A 54 -14.09 -13.53 -9.31
CA PHE A 54 -13.12 -14.39 -8.65
C PHE A 54 -13.24 -14.37 -7.13
N VAL A 55 -13.48 -13.19 -6.56
CA VAL A 55 -13.55 -12.98 -5.12
C VAL A 55 -14.79 -13.63 -4.53
N GLU A 56 -15.95 -13.52 -5.18
CA GLU A 56 -17.21 -14.08 -4.65
C GLU A 56 -17.09 -15.59 -4.35
N GLY A 57 -16.33 -16.33 -5.16
CA GLY A 57 -16.10 -17.77 -4.96
C GLY A 57 -15.12 -18.12 -3.83
N ARG A 58 -14.34 -17.17 -3.30
CA ARG A 58 -13.30 -17.41 -2.28
C ARG A 58 -13.41 -16.54 -1.03
N LYS A 59 -14.45 -15.71 -0.91
CA LYS A 59 -14.65 -14.83 0.26
C LYS A 59 -14.75 -15.61 1.55
N ASN A 60 -15.50 -16.71 1.56
CA ASN A 60 -15.72 -17.50 2.77
C ASN A 60 -14.40 -18.11 3.28
N ASP A 61 -13.58 -18.66 2.39
CA ASP A 61 -12.27 -19.22 2.77
C ASP A 61 -11.33 -18.15 3.33
N ALA A 62 -11.35 -16.96 2.71
CA ALA A 62 -10.56 -15.81 3.17
C ALA A 62 -11.05 -15.28 4.53
N ALA A 63 -12.35 -15.11 4.70
CA ALA A 63 -12.96 -14.67 5.95
C ALA A 63 -12.64 -15.65 7.08
N GLN A 64 -12.76 -16.95 6.82
CA GLN A 64 -12.46 -17.98 7.81
C GLN A 64 -10.98 -17.97 8.21
N SER A 65 -10.07 -17.84 7.25
CA SER A 65 -8.62 -17.72 7.54
C SER A 65 -8.31 -16.50 8.43
N VAL A 66 -9.01 -15.38 8.19
CA VAL A 66 -8.87 -14.15 9.00
C VAL A 66 -9.43 -14.36 10.40
N HIS A 67 -10.58 -15.03 10.55
CA HIS A 67 -11.15 -15.37 11.85
C HIS A 67 -10.26 -16.34 12.64
N ASP A 68 -9.67 -17.33 12.00
CA ASP A 68 -8.74 -18.27 12.63
C ASP A 68 -7.49 -17.55 13.14
N LEU A 69 -6.97 -16.57 12.38
CA LEU A 69 -5.86 -15.73 12.83
C LEU A 69 -6.26 -14.83 14.00
N ALA A 70 -7.43 -14.19 13.94
CA ALA A 70 -7.97 -13.38 15.03
C ALA A 70 -8.08 -14.20 16.32
N LYS A 71 -8.59 -15.43 16.21
CA LYS A 71 -8.71 -16.37 17.32
C LYS A 71 -7.33 -16.75 17.88
N THR A 72 -6.38 -17.07 17.00
CA THR A 72 -5.00 -17.39 17.42
C THR A 72 -4.37 -16.22 18.18
N LEU A 73 -4.51 -14.99 17.69
CA LEU A 73 -4.01 -13.80 18.39
C LEU A 73 -4.71 -13.58 19.74
N ARG A 74 -6.03 -13.78 19.80
CA ARG A 74 -6.79 -13.68 21.05
C ARG A 74 -6.32 -14.72 22.05
N ASP A 75 -6.08 -15.94 21.60
CA ASP A 75 -5.58 -17.02 22.45
C ASP A 75 -4.17 -16.71 22.96
N SER A 76 -3.26 -16.25 22.09
CA SER A 76 -1.93 -15.79 22.50
C SER A 76 -1.96 -14.59 23.46
N SER A 77 -2.99 -13.73 23.40
CA SER A 77 -3.14 -12.62 24.36
C SER A 77 -3.27 -13.11 25.81
N LYS A 78 -3.80 -14.33 26.01
CA LYS A 78 -3.97 -14.95 27.34
C LYS A 78 -2.63 -15.31 27.96
N ASP A 79 -1.60 -15.55 27.15
CA ASP A 79 -0.23 -15.79 27.63
C ASP A 79 0.41 -14.51 28.22
N PHE A 80 -0.19 -13.35 27.98
CA PHE A 80 0.30 -12.04 28.43
C PHE A 80 -0.59 -11.40 29.51
N GLU A 81 -1.31 -12.20 30.30
CA GLU A 81 -2.14 -11.69 31.41
C GLU A 81 -1.37 -10.79 32.39
N ASP A 82 -0.10 -11.10 32.65
CA ASP A 82 0.78 -10.30 33.52
C ASP A 82 1.30 -9.00 32.87
N ARG A 83 1.03 -8.79 31.56
CA ARG A 83 1.55 -7.66 30.77
C ARG A 83 0.40 -6.94 30.05
N PRO A 84 -0.34 -6.05 30.75
CA PRO A 84 -1.59 -5.48 30.24
C PRO A 84 -1.42 -4.71 28.94
N ASN A 85 -0.30 -4.00 28.73
CA ASN A 85 -0.05 -3.25 27.49
C ASN A 85 0.14 -4.19 26.28
N ILE A 86 0.81 -5.33 26.48
CA ILE A 86 1.03 -6.30 25.42
C ILE A 86 -0.28 -7.02 25.14
N LYS A 87 -0.97 -7.49 26.18
CA LYS A 87 -2.29 -8.08 26.06
C LYS A 87 -3.26 -7.18 25.29
N ALA A 88 -3.35 -5.90 25.65
CA ALA A 88 -4.23 -4.93 24.98
C ALA A 88 -3.89 -4.77 23.49
N PHE A 89 -2.61 -4.83 23.12
CA PHE A 89 -2.19 -4.78 21.73
C PHE A 89 -2.67 -6.02 20.94
N PHE A 90 -2.45 -7.23 21.47
CA PHE A 90 -2.92 -8.47 20.85
C PHE A 90 -4.44 -8.53 20.76
N ASP A 91 -5.13 -8.09 21.82
CA ASP A 91 -6.59 -8.00 21.84
C ASP A 91 -7.11 -7.03 20.76
N SER A 92 -6.52 -5.84 20.65
CA SER A 92 -6.91 -4.85 19.64
C SER A 92 -6.67 -5.36 18.22
N ALA A 93 -5.57 -6.10 18.00
CA ALA A 93 -5.28 -6.72 16.72
C ALA A 93 -6.28 -7.85 16.39
N ALA A 94 -6.63 -8.68 17.37
CA ALA A 94 -7.65 -9.72 17.22
C ALA A 94 -9.03 -9.12 16.91
N ASP A 95 -9.42 -8.05 17.59
CA ASP A 95 -10.67 -7.32 17.33
C ASP A 95 -10.70 -6.75 15.90
N GLY A 96 -9.61 -6.12 15.47
CA GLY A 96 -9.48 -5.61 14.11
C GLY A 96 -9.61 -6.70 13.06
N LEU A 97 -8.95 -7.85 13.25
CA LEU A 97 -9.05 -9.00 12.35
C LEU A 97 -10.45 -9.62 12.35
N SER A 98 -11.09 -9.76 13.51
CA SER A 98 -12.46 -10.29 13.60
C SER A 98 -13.46 -9.41 12.85
N GLN A 99 -13.33 -8.09 13.01
CA GLN A 99 -14.16 -7.11 12.31
C GLN A 99 -13.89 -7.14 10.79
N LEU A 100 -12.64 -7.33 10.39
CA LEU A 100 -12.27 -7.54 8.99
C LEU A 100 -12.91 -8.82 8.41
N GLY A 101 -12.82 -9.96 9.10
CA GLY A 101 -13.41 -11.23 8.67
C GLY A 101 -14.91 -11.10 8.41
N GLY A 102 -15.65 -10.51 9.36
CA GLY A 102 -17.08 -10.26 9.21
C GLY A 102 -17.41 -9.29 8.06
N SER A 103 -16.54 -8.32 7.77
CA SER A 103 -16.71 -7.44 6.62
C SER A 103 -16.46 -8.14 5.27
N ILE A 104 -15.54 -9.10 5.22
CA ILE A 104 -15.23 -9.90 4.02
C ILE A 104 -16.38 -10.84 3.68
N GLU A 105 -17.02 -11.42 4.70
CA GLU A 105 -18.16 -12.32 4.54
C GLU A 105 -19.44 -11.57 4.11
N SER A 106 -19.72 -10.41 4.72
CA SER A 106 -21.01 -9.73 4.59
C SER A 106 -21.10 -8.68 3.48
N ARG A 107 -19.98 -8.11 3.01
CA ARG A 107 -19.99 -7.00 2.05
C ARG A 107 -19.40 -7.37 0.69
N SER A 108 -19.98 -6.77 -0.35
CA SER A 108 -19.36 -6.77 -1.67
C SER A 108 -18.22 -5.75 -1.70
N PHE A 109 -17.15 -6.05 -2.44
CA PHE A 109 -15.99 -5.15 -2.60
C PHE A 109 -16.37 -3.73 -3.07
N ALA A 110 -17.53 -3.59 -3.71
CA ALA A 110 -18.08 -2.31 -4.14
C ALA A 110 -18.39 -1.36 -2.95
N ASP A 111 -18.89 -1.89 -1.84
CA ASP A 111 -19.24 -1.10 -0.65
C ASP A 111 -17.99 -0.71 0.15
N PHE A 112 -16.96 -1.56 0.10
CA PHE A 112 -15.68 -1.34 0.75
C PHE A 112 -14.93 -0.14 0.17
N TYR A 113 -15.12 0.14 -1.12
CA TYR A 113 -14.45 1.25 -1.80
C TYR A 113 -14.89 2.61 -1.24
N GLY A 114 -16.18 2.77 -0.91
CA GLY A 114 -16.71 4.02 -0.34
C GLY A 114 -16.14 4.34 1.05
N GLU A 115 -15.95 3.32 1.88
CA GLU A 115 -15.31 3.48 3.20
C GLU A 115 -13.79 3.72 3.08
N ALA A 116 -13.14 3.06 2.11
CA ALA A 116 -11.72 3.29 1.84
C ALA A 116 -11.46 4.75 1.39
N GLU A 117 -12.35 5.34 0.59
CA GLU A 117 -12.25 6.75 0.19
C GLU A 117 -12.36 7.69 1.41
N ALA A 118 -13.33 7.45 2.29
CA ALA A 118 -13.50 8.22 3.52
C ALA A 118 -12.26 8.10 4.44
N PHE A 119 -11.69 6.89 4.56
CA PHE A 119 -10.47 6.66 5.32
C PHE A 119 -9.27 7.39 4.70
N ALA A 120 -9.11 7.34 3.37
CA ALA A 120 -8.02 8.00 2.68
C ALA A 120 -8.01 9.52 2.89
N ARG A 121 -9.19 10.12 2.91
CA ARG A 121 -9.37 11.54 3.22
C ARG A 121 -9.05 11.88 4.68
N ARG A 122 -9.28 10.95 5.62
CA ARG A 122 -9.07 11.17 7.06
C ARG A 122 -7.63 10.90 7.52
N ALA A 123 -6.92 10.01 6.85
CA ALA A 123 -5.59 9.56 7.23
C ALA A 123 -4.62 9.51 6.04
N PRO A 124 -4.30 10.66 5.41
CA PRO A 124 -3.49 10.71 4.18
C PRO A 124 -2.09 10.10 4.35
N VAL A 125 -1.46 10.29 5.53
CA VAL A 125 -0.12 9.72 5.81
C VAL A 125 -0.18 8.19 5.88
N ALA A 126 -1.20 7.62 6.52
CA ALA A 126 -1.35 6.17 6.62
C ALA A 126 -1.54 5.54 5.23
N VAL A 127 -2.31 6.21 4.36
CA VAL A 127 -2.47 5.76 2.97
C VAL A 127 -1.17 5.84 2.19
N ALA A 128 -0.42 6.94 2.27
CA ALA A 128 0.86 7.05 1.57
C ALA A 128 1.83 5.91 1.95
N VAL A 129 1.96 5.62 3.25
CA VAL A 129 2.79 4.51 3.75
C VAL A 129 2.25 3.16 3.28
N GLY A 130 0.93 2.93 3.38
CA GLY A 130 0.29 1.70 2.95
C GLY A 130 0.49 1.42 1.46
N THR A 131 0.30 2.43 0.60
CA THR A 131 0.51 2.32 -0.85
C THR A 131 1.97 2.03 -1.18
N PHE A 132 2.92 2.67 -0.49
CA PHE A 132 4.34 2.39 -0.70
C PHE A 132 4.69 0.93 -0.38
N VAL A 133 4.26 0.43 0.78
CA VAL A 133 4.48 -0.97 1.18
C VAL A 133 3.81 -1.94 0.21
N ALA A 134 2.56 -1.67 -0.17
CA ALA A 134 1.82 -2.49 -1.14
C ALA A 134 2.53 -2.52 -2.50
N GLY A 135 3.03 -1.37 -2.98
CA GLY A 135 3.81 -1.28 -4.21
C GLY A 135 5.11 -2.09 -4.15
N PHE A 136 5.82 -2.06 -3.02
CA PHE A 136 7.01 -2.88 -2.82
C PHE A 136 6.70 -4.37 -2.85
N ILE A 137 5.64 -4.82 -2.16
CA ILE A 137 5.20 -6.22 -2.17
C ILE A 137 4.81 -6.65 -3.59
N ALA A 138 4.05 -5.81 -4.31
CA ALA A 138 3.68 -6.08 -5.69
C ALA A 138 4.92 -6.21 -6.59
N ALA A 139 5.87 -5.28 -6.48
CA ALA A 139 7.13 -5.32 -7.21
C ALA A 139 7.96 -6.58 -6.87
N ARG A 140 7.99 -6.97 -5.59
CA ARG A 140 8.67 -8.18 -5.12
C ARG A 140 8.07 -9.44 -5.74
N PHE A 141 6.74 -9.51 -5.84
CA PHE A 141 6.02 -10.65 -6.39
C PHE A 141 6.22 -10.77 -7.90
N ILE A 142 6.11 -9.65 -8.63
CA ILE A 142 6.39 -9.60 -10.07
C ILE A 142 7.83 -10.08 -10.34
N LYS A 143 8.82 -9.55 -9.60
CA LYS A 143 10.23 -9.95 -9.76
C LYS A 143 10.51 -11.40 -9.35
N SER A 144 9.80 -11.96 -8.37
CA SER A 144 9.96 -13.37 -8.02
C SER A 144 9.23 -14.32 -8.98
N SER A 145 8.22 -13.84 -9.70
CA SER A 145 7.45 -14.63 -10.66
C SER A 145 8.16 -14.82 -12.01
N SER A 146 9.16 -13.99 -12.31
CA SER A 146 10.11 -14.24 -13.40
C SER A 146 11.08 -15.37 -13.03
N LEU A 147 10.61 -16.62 -13.13
CA LEU A 147 11.48 -17.78 -13.33
C LEU A 147 12.26 -17.57 -14.63
N PRO A 148 13.60 -17.74 -14.64
CA PRO A 148 14.36 -17.75 -15.88
C PRO A 148 13.78 -18.85 -16.79
N PRO A 149 13.53 -18.59 -18.08
CA PRO A 149 13.35 -19.68 -19.03
C PRO A 149 14.62 -20.51 -18.97
N GLU A 150 14.48 -21.76 -18.51
CA GLU A 150 15.48 -22.81 -18.70
C GLU A 150 15.90 -22.79 -20.16
N GLY A 151 17.11 -22.27 -20.39
CA GLY A 151 17.80 -22.35 -21.66
C GLY A 151 18.15 -23.80 -21.92
N ASP A 152 17.22 -24.45 -22.60
CA ASP A 152 17.27 -25.76 -23.21
C ASP A 152 18.66 -26.15 -23.73
N ALA A 153 19.06 -27.33 -23.28
CA ALA A 153 19.93 -28.32 -23.88
C ALA A 153 20.17 -28.20 -25.40
N ARG A 154 21.18 -27.42 -25.81
CA ARG A 154 21.79 -27.51 -27.15
C ARG A 154 23.30 -27.30 -27.12
N ASP A 155 24.01 -28.18 -26.41
CA ASP A 155 25.43 -28.42 -26.70
C ASP A 155 25.80 -29.91 -26.64
N SER A 156 24.83 -30.75 -27.03
CA SER A 156 25.10 -32.10 -27.53
C SER A 156 25.05 -32.03 -29.06
N PHE A 157 26.20 -31.86 -29.72
CA PHE A 157 26.59 -32.34 -31.08
C PHE A 157 27.55 -31.39 -31.83
N ARG A 158 28.85 -31.44 -31.48
CA ARG A 158 30.07 -31.16 -32.30
C ARG A 158 31.25 -31.09 -31.32
N ALA A 159 32.35 -31.81 -31.44
CA ALA A 159 32.98 -32.55 -32.52
C ALA A 159 33.75 -33.75 -31.96
#